data_AF-A0A1F6BHL0-F1
#
_entry.id   AF-A0A1F6BHL0-F1
#
_cell.length_a   1.000
_cell.length_b   1.000
_cell.length_c   1.000
_cell.angle_alpha   90.00
_cell.angle_beta   90.00
_cell.angle_gamma   90.00
#
_symmetry.space_group_name_H-M   'P 1'
#
loop_
_entity.id
_entity.type
_entity.pdbx_description
1 polymer ?
#
loop_
_entity_poly.entity_id
_entity_poly.type
_entity_poly.pdbx_seq_one_letter_code
_entity_poly.pdbx_strand_id
1 'polypeptide(L)'
;MTDEICPTCGSALAEVSETPTGRKLQRCTKNIWNAETHKSEGCPYVKWLEVPPETLDEKCPKCGSPLVLAVTRFGKKLKKCSTGGWDKDAKKATGCDYVEWINGTTEKLEEVCPDCGSALVLFTTNAGKKMKKCSTAGWDRATRQATGCTYVEWLK
;
A
#
# COMPACT_ATOMS: atom_id res chain seq x y z
N MET A 1 -18.95 18.95 12.14
CA MET A 1 -17.99 19.95 12.67
C MET A 1 -17.50 19.54 14.06
N THR A 2 -16.95 18.33 14.21
CA THR A 2 -16.44 17.79 15.49
C THR A 2 -15.09 17.09 15.30
N ASP A 3 -14.48 17.26 14.13
CA ASP A 3 -13.34 16.47 13.65
C ASP A 3 -11.98 17.00 14.11
N GLU A 4 -11.97 18.11 14.84
CA GLU A 4 -10.78 18.83 15.29
C GLU A 4 -10.44 18.58 16.75
N ILE A 5 -11.18 17.70 17.43
CA ILE A 5 -10.95 17.38 18.85
C ILE A 5 -10.38 15.97 18.97
N CYS A 6 -9.32 15.83 19.75
CA CYS A 6 -8.72 14.55 20.09
C CYS A 6 -9.69 13.73 20.96
N PRO A 7 -10.12 12.53 20.53
CA PRO A 7 -11.05 11.69 21.29
C PRO A 7 -10.42 11.10 22.56
N THR A 8 -9.09 11.14 22.68
CA THR A 8 -8.36 10.56 23.83
C THR A 8 -8.19 11.55 24.97
N CYS A 9 -7.91 12.82 24.68
CA CYS A 9 -7.62 13.82 25.72
C CYS A 9 -8.43 15.12 25.61
N GLY A 10 -9.39 15.19 24.69
CA GLY A 10 -10.28 16.34 24.49
C GLY A 10 -9.59 17.62 24.00
N SER A 11 -8.29 17.57 23.71
CA SER A 11 -7.52 18.73 23.22
C SER A 11 -7.65 18.87 21.71
N ALA A 12 -7.44 20.06 21.16
CA ALA A 12 -7.50 20.28 19.71
C ALA A 12 -6.45 19.43 18.96
N LEU A 13 -6.76 19.06 17.72
CA LEU A 13 -5.81 18.50 16.77
C LEU A 13 -4.95 19.61 16.17
N ALA A 14 -3.69 19.29 15.93
CA ALA A 14 -2.76 20.15 15.22
C ALA A 14 -3.12 20.21 13.73
N GLU A 15 -2.45 21.12 13.03
CA GLU A 15 -2.55 21.26 11.58
C GLU A 15 -2.17 19.97 10.84
N VAL A 16 -2.62 19.87 9.59
CA VAL A 16 -2.31 18.72 8.74
C VAL A 16 -0.82 18.71 8.42
N SER A 17 -0.15 17.64 8.82
CA SER A 17 1.26 17.37 8.53
C SER A 17 1.40 16.22 7.54
N GLU A 18 2.49 16.21 6.78
CA GLU A 18 2.81 15.16 5.82
C GLU A 18 4.01 14.32 6.29
N THR A 19 3.93 13.01 6.14
CA THR A 19 5.09 12.13 6.32
C THR A 19 6.04 12.20 5.13
N PRO A 20 7.30 11.75 5.25
CA PRO A 20 8.20 11.59 4.10
C PRO A 20 7.64 10.69 2.97
N THR A 21 6.68 9.84 3.32
CA THR A 21 5.96 8.97 2.38
C THR A 21 4.72 9.63 1.75
N GLY A 22 4.50 10.93 1.98
CA GLY A 22 3.39 11.71 1.42
C GLY A 22 2.03 11.48 2.10
N ARG A 23 1.99 10.85 3.28
CA ARG A 23 0.74 10.58 3.98
C ARG A 23 0.37 11.76 4.89
N LYS A 24 -0.87 12.22 4.77
CA LYS A 24 -1.42 13.32 5.57
C LYS A 24 -1.94 12.82 6.91
N LEU A 25 -1.60 13.52 7.98
CA LEU A 25 -2.06 13.22 9.34
C LEU A 25 -2.18 14.47 10.20
N GLN A 26 -3.07 14.42 11.18
CA GLN A 26 -3.18 15.42 12.24
C GLN A 26 -2.81 14.77 13.57
N ARG A 27 -1.85 15.35 14.28
CA ARG A 27 -1.48 14.91 15.63
C ARG A 27 -2.33 15.63 16.66
N CYS A 28 -2.46 15.08 17.85
CA CYS A 28 -2.96 15.87 18.98
C CYS A 28 -2.01 17.05 19.24
N THR A 29 -2.53 18.22 19.61
CA THR A 29 -1.68 19.38 19.99
C THR A 29 -0.75 19.08 21.17
N LYS A 30 -1.17 18.19 22.07
CA LYS A 30 -0.34 17.64 23.17
C LYS A 30 0.60 16.48 22.75
N ASN A 31 0.76 16.21 21.45
CA ASN A 31 1.68 15.20 20.94
C ASN A 31 3.01 15.88 20.56
N ILE A 32 4.07 15.54 21.29
CA ILE A 32 5.42 15.99 20.97
C ILE A 32 6.10 14.81 20.28
N TRP A 33 6.26 14.89 18.95
CA TRP A 33 6.90 13.83 18.18
C TRP A 33 8.42 14.01 18.16
N ASN A 34 9.14 13.00 18.66
CA ASN A 34 10.58 12.93 18.57
C ASN A 34 11.01 12.12 17.33
N ALA A 35 11.65 12.78 16.37
CA ALA A 35 12.05 12.19 15.10
C ALA A 35 13.27 11.25 15.19
N GLU A 36 14.08 11.33 16.24
CA GLU A 36 15.24 10.46 16.42
C GLU A 36 14.84 9.13 17.06
N THR A 37 13.93 9.18 18.04
CA THR A 37 13.49 7.99 18.78
C THR A 37 12.22 7.35 18.22
N HIS A 38 11.56 8.02 17.26
CA HIS A 38 10.27 7.65 16.68
C HIS A 38 9.18 7.47 17.76
N LYS A 39 9.24 8.26 18.84
CA LYS A 39 8.30 8.22 19.96
C LYS A 39 7.55 9.53 20.08
N SER A 40 6.28 9.42 20.47
CA SER A 40 5.49 10.58 20.88
C SER A 40 5.50 10.71 22.40
N GLU A 41 5.89 11.87 22.89
CA GLU A 41 5.72 12.27 24.28
C GLU A 41 4.39 13.01 24.43
N GLY A 42 3.68 12.78 25.54
CA GLY A 42 2.34 13.32 25.76
C GLY A 42 1.22 12.44 25.19
N CYS A 43 0.25 13.03 24.48
CA CYS A 43 -0.90 12.27 23.95
C CYS A 43 -0.53 11.56 22.63
N PRO A 44 -0.53 10.23 22.53
CA PRO A 44 -0.07 9.50 21.34
C PRO A 44 -1.10 9.50 20.19
N TYR A 45 -2.24 10.19 20.34
CA TYR A 45 -3.30 10.18 19.34
C TYR A 45 -2.86 10.84 18.03
N VAL A 46 -3.09 10.13 16.94
CA VAL A 46 -2.85 10.59 15.56
C VAL A 46 -4.05 10.22 14.70
N LYS A 47 -4.61 11.22 14.02
CA LYS A 47 -5.66 11.06 13.02
C LYS A 47 -5.02 10.99 11.65
N TRP A 48 -5.14 9.85 10.98
CA TRP A 48 -4.69 9.68 9.61
C TRP A 48 -5.78 10.15 8.66
N LEU A 49 -5.42 11.02 7.71
CA LEU A 49 -6.33 11.45 6.66
C LEU A 49 -6.29 10.45 5.50
N GLU A 50 -7.46 10.21 4.91
CA GLU A 50 -7.57 9.33 3.76
C GLU A 50 -6.94 9.99 2.53
N VAL A 51 -6.21 9.19 1.75
CA VAL A 51 -5.68 9.64 0.46
C VAL A 51 -6.83 9.56 -0.54
N PRO A 52 -7.24 10.67 -1.17
CA PRO A 52 -8.32 10.64 -2.14
C PRO A 52 -7.92 9.75 -3.32
N PRO A 53 -8.84 8.92 -3.84
CA PRO A 53 -8.57 8.12 -5.02
C PRO A 53 -8.42 9.01 -6.25
N GLU A 54 -7.49 8.67 -7.13
CA GLU A 54 -7.24 9.40 -8.37
C GLU A 54 -8.00 8.72 -9.52
N THR A 55 -8.74 9.48 -10.33
CA THR A 55 -9.46 8.94 -11.49
C THR A 55 -8.49 8.62 -12.62
N LEU A 56 -8.62 7.43 -13.20
CA LEU A 56 -7.84 6.98 -14.35
C LEU A 56 -8.68 7.09 -15.63
N ASP A 57 -8.00 7.24 -16.77
CA ASP A 57 -8.63 7.26 -18.10
C ASP A 57 -9.10 5.86 -18.56
N GLU A 58 -8.66 4.81 -17.87
CA GLU A 58 -9.04 3.44 -18.16
C GLU A 58 -10.47 3.13 -17.69
N LYS A 59 -11.23 2.39 -18.51
CA LYS A 59 -12.58 1.95 -18.17
C LYS A 59 -12.57 0.57 -17.53
N CYS A 60 -13.50 0.36 -16.61
CA CYS A 60 -13.72 -0.92 -15.96
C CYS A 60 -14.19 -1.96 -16.99
N PRO A 61 -13.53 -3.13 -17.09
CA PRO A 61 -13.89 -4.15 -18.08
C PRO A 61 -15.24 -4.83 -17.77
N LYS A 62 -15.77 -4.71 -16.54
CA LYS A 62 -17.06 -5.29 -16.15
C LYS A 62 -18.26 -4.40 -16.44
N CYS A 63 -18.13 -3.08 -16.30
CA CYS A 63 -19.27 -2.15 -16.36
C CYS A 63 -19.05 -0.89 -17.20
N GLY A 64 -17.84 -0.67 -17.73
CA GLY A 64 -17.52 0.49 -18.56
C GLY A 64 -17.34 1.83 -17.82
N SER A 65 -17.63 1.90 -16.52
CA SER A 65 -17.37 3.08 -15.68
C SER A 65 -15.86 3.33 -15.51
N PRO A 66 -15.41 4.56 -15.21
CA PRO A 66 -13.98 4.84 -15.05
C PRO A 66 -13.36 4.07 -13.88
N LEU A 67 -12.09 3.70 -14.02
CA LEU A 67 -11.29 3.15 -12.93
C LEU A 67 -10.72 4.28 -12.07
N VAL A 68 -10.49 3.97 -10.81
CA VAL A 68 -9.80 4.86 -9.88
C VAL A 68 -8.61 4.14 -9.26
N LEU A 69 -7.49 4.85 -9.18
CA LEU A 69 -6.31 4.44 -8.44
C LEU A 69 -6.53 4.75 -6.96
N ALA A 70 -6.60 3.70 -6.15
CA ALA A 70 -6.77 3.79 -4.71
C ALA A 70 -5.55 3.23 -3.97
N VAL A 71 -5.26 3.81 -2.81
CA VAL A 71 -4.21 3.35 -1.92
C VAL A 71 -4.84 2.87 -0.62
N THR A 72 -4.56 1.63 -0.24
CA THR A 72 -5.02 1.09 1.05
C THR A 72 -4.33 1.79 2.23
N ARG A 73 -4.87 1.65 3.45
CA ARG A 73 -4.22 2.09 4.69
C ARG A 73 -2.76 1.61 4.83
N PHE A 74 -2.45 0.45 4.25
CA PHE A 74 -1.12 -0.18 4.28
C PHE A 74 -0.22 0.23 3.11
N GLY A 75 -0.63 1.19 2.27
CA GLY A 75 0.18 1.70 1.16
C GLY A 75 0.15 0.84 -0.10
N LYS A 76 -0.63 -0.25 -0.14
CA LYS A 76 -0.81 -1.04 -1.36
C LYS A 76 -1.71 -0.29 -2.35
N LYS A 77 -1.28 -0.22 -3.61
CA LYS A 77 -2.01 0.43 -4.70
C LYS A 77 -2.91 -0.59 -5.41
N LEU A 78 -4.12 -0.17 -5.76
CA LEU A 78 -5.05 -0.96 -6.55
C LEU A 78 -5.82 -0.05 -7.51
N LYS A 79 -6.22 -0.61 -8.66
CA LYS A 79 -7.26 -0.03 -9.51
C LYS A 79 -8.59 -0.63 -9.09
N LYS A 80 -9.59 0.20 -8.80
CA LYS A 80 -10.96 -0.27 -8.55
C LYS A 80 -11.94 0.47 -9.44
N CYS A 81 -13.11 -0.11 -9.64
CA CYS A 81 -14.18 0.61 -10.32
C CYS A 81 -14.65 1.81 -9.48
N SER A 82 -14.91 2.95 -10.13
CA SER A 82 -15.47 4.14 -9.47
C SER A 82 -16.83 3.89 -8.82
N THR A 83 -17.63 2.98 -9.36
CA THR A 83 -18.93 2.58 -8.81
C THR A 83 -18.83 1.51 -7.73
N GLY A 84 -17.62 1.00 -7.46
CA GLY A 84 -17.37 -0.03 -6.46
C GLY A 84 -17.26 0.54 -5.05
N GLY A 85 -18.12 0.06 -4.16
CA GLY A 85 -18.22 0.44 -2.76
C GLY A 85 -18.18 -0.76 -1.81
N TRP A 86 -18.05 -0.45 -0.52
CA TRP A 86 -18.16 -1.42 0.56
C TRP A 86 -19.16 -0.88 1.57
N ASP A 87 -20.27 -1.59 1.75
CA ASP A 87 -21.21 -1.31 2.82
C ASP A 87 -20.69 -1.93 4.12
N LYS A 88 -20.39 -1.08 5.10
CA LYS A 88 -19.81 -1.51 6.38
C LYS A 88 -20.82 -2.25 7.25
N ASP A 89 -22.09 -1.87 7.20
CA ASP A 89 -23.15 -2.41 8.05
C ASP A 89 -23.61 -3.76 7.51
N ALA A 90 -23.83 -3.85 6.20
CA ALA A 90 -24.17 -5.10 5.53
C ALA A 90 -22.96 -6.01 5.29
N LYS A 91 -21.72 -5.50 5.45
CA LYS A 91 -20.45 -6.18 5.13
C LYS A 91 -20.45 -6.79 3.74
N LYS A 92 -20.93 -6.04 2.75
CA LYS A 92 -21.07 -6.48 1.36
C LYS A 92 -20.46 -5.46 0.41
N ALA A 93 -19.89 -5.97 -0.68
CA ALA A 93 -19.51 -5.13 -1.81
C ALA A 93 -20.79 -4.55 -2.45
N THR A 94 -20.79 -3.25 -2.69
CA THR A 94 -21.87 -2.53 -3.37
C THR A 94 -21.38 -2.06 -4.73
N GLY A 95 -22.25 -2.13 -5.74
CA GLY A 95 -21.90 -1.76 -7.11
C GLY A 95 -20.95 -2.76 -7.79
N CYS A 96 -19.97 -2.26 -8.54
CA CYS A 96 -19.03 -3.10 -9.28
C CYS A 96 -17.91 -3.62 -8.38
N ASP A 97 -17.69 -4.94 -8.39
CA ASP A 97 -16.69 -5.65 -7.60
C ASP A 97 -15.29 -5.68 -8.26
N TYR A 98 -15.09 -4.96 -9.36
CA TYR A 98 -13.81 -4.96 -10.07
C TYR A 98 -12.70 -4.32 -9.23
N VAL A 99 -11.68 -5.14 -8.93
CA VAL A 99 -10.47 -4.73 -8.23
C VAL A 99 -9.27 -5.42 -8.87
N GLU A 100 -8.27 -4.63 -9.23
CA GLU A 100 -6.99 -5.09 -9.76
C GLU A 100 -5.86 -4.57 -8.88
N TRP A 101 -5.06 -5.46 -8.33
CA TRP A 101 -3.91 -5.10 -7.50
C TRP A 101 -2.72 -4.77 -8.38
N ILE A 102 -2.13 -3.60 -8.15
CA ILE A 102 -0.89 -3.21 -8.82
C ILE A 102 0.26 -3.85 -8.04
N ASN A 103 0.85 -4.90 -8.62
CA ASN A 103 2.04 -5.56 -8.09
C ASN A 103 3.31 -4.99 -8.74
N GLY A 104 4.47 -5.41 -8.23
CA GLY A 104 5.75 -5.04 -8.83
C GLY A 104 5.92 -5.60 -10.24
N THR A 105 6.73 -4.93 -11.06
CA THR A 105 7.02 -5.37 -12.43
C THR A 105 8.14 -6.40 -12.42
N THR A 106 8.07 -7.35 -13.37
CA THR A 106 9.09 -8.39 -13.55
C THR A 106 9.62 -8.34 -14.98
N GLU A 107 10.92 -8.19 -15.13
CA GLU A 107 11.62 -8.18 -16.41
C GLU A 107 12.54 -9.40 -16.49
N LYS A 108 12.60 -10.07 -17.64
CA LYS A 108 13.48 -11.25 -17.81
C LYS A 108 14.93 -10.78 -17.98
N LEU A 109 15.85 -11.45 -17.31
CA LEU A 109 17.29 -11.25 -17.48
C LEU A 109 17.90 -12.48 -18.19
N GLU A 110 19.01 -12.26 -18.88
CA GLU A 110 19.80 -13.34 -19.52
C GLU A 110 20.75 -14.03 -18.52
N GLU A 111 20.87 -13.49 -17.31
CA GLU A 111 21.69 -14.05 -16.24
C GLU A 111 21.06 -15.33 -15.66
N VAL A 112 21.91 -16.28 -15.27
CA VAL A 112 21.52 -17.54 -14.64
C VAL A 112 21.64 -17.46 -13.12
N CYS A 113 20.72 -18.14 -12.43
CA CYS A 113 20.69 -18.22 -10.98
C CYS A 113 21.82 -19.13 -10.48
N PRO A 114 22.65 -18.69 -9.51
CA PRO A 114 23.78 -19.48 -9.01
C PRO A 114 23.34 -20.74 -8.24
N ASP A 115 22.14 -20.74 -7.64
CA ASP A 115 21.68 -21.85 -6.80
C ASP A 115 21.02 -22.99 -7.60
N CYS A 116 20.43 -22.69 -8.76
CA CYS A 116 19.62 -23.68 -9.50
C CYS A 116 19.80 -23.64 -11.02
N GLY A 117 20.61 -22.73 -11.56
CA GLY A 117 20.87 -22.61 -13.01
C GLY A 117 19.71 -22.09 -13.86
N SER A 118 18.55 -21.77 -13.28
CA SER A 118 17.41 -21.17 -14.00
C SER A 118 17.61 -19.68 -14.25
N ALA A 119 16.94 -19.10 -15.25
CA ALA A 119 17.05 -17.67 -15.57
C ALA A 119 16.65 -16.77 -14.39
N LEU A 120 17.35 -15.64 -14.22
CA LEU A 120 16.99 -14.59 -13.27
C LEU A 120 15.96 -13.64 -13.86
N VAL A 121 15.22 -12.99 -12.97
CA VAL A 121 14.31 -11.90 -13.32
C VAL A 121 14.58 -10.68 -12.46
N LEU A 122 14.55 -9.49 -13.06
CA LEU A 122 14.58 -8.22 -12.36
C LEU A 122 13.17 -7.89 -11.89
N PHE A 123 12.98 -7.88 -10.58
CA PHE A 123 11.74 -7.48 -9.95
C PHE A 123 11.86 -6.07 -9.38
N THR A 124 10.99 -5.17 -9.82
CA THR A 124 10.89 -3.81 -9.26
C THR A 124 9.66 -3.73 -8.35
N THR A 125 9.89 -3.46 -7.07
CA THR A 125 8.82 -3.28 -6.08
C THR A 125 8.04 -1.99 -6.35
N ASN A 126 6.82 -1.88 -5.81
CA ASN A 126 6.00 -0.65 -5.91
C ASN A 126 6.68 0.59 -5.30
N ALA A 127 7.66 0.39 -4.40
CA ALA A 127 8.45 1.46 -3.79
C ALA A 127 9.70 1.82 -4.62
N GLY A 128 9.88 1.22 -5.81
CA GLY A 128 11.01 1.47 -6.70
C GLY A 128 12.27 0.65 -6.40
N LYS A 129 12.32 -0.08 -5.27
CA LYS A 129 13.45 -0.97 -4.96
C LYS A 129 13.51 -2.12 -5.96
N LYS A 130 14.71 -2.42 -6.47
CA LYS A 130 14.94 -3.47 -7.45
C LYS A 130 15.64 -4.66 -6.80
N MET A 131 15.28 -5.86 -7.23
CA MET A 131 15.95 -7.09 -6.81
C MET A 131 16.00 -8.08 -7.98
N LYS A 132 17.10 -8.83 -8.10
CA LYS A 132 17.14 -10.00 -8.95
C LYS A 132 16.61 -11.18 -8.15
N LYS A 133 15.66 -11.93 -8.69
CA LYS A 133 15.19 -13.18 -8.08
C LYS A 133 15.20 -14.30 -9.10
N CYS A 134 15.24 -15.55 -8.63
CA CYS A 134 15.08 -16.67 -9.54
C CYS A 134 13.70 -16.64 -10.21
N SER A 135 13.63 -16.98 -11.50
CA SER A 135 12.36 -17.14 -12.23
C SER A 135 11.46 -18.22 -11.61
N THR A 136 12.03 -19.22 -10.95
CA THR A 136 11.28 -20.29 -10.26
C THR A 136 10.86 -19.92 -8.84
N ALA A 137 11.24 -18.74 -8.35
CA ALA A 137 10.91 -18.27 -7.02
C ALA A 137 9.40 -18.00 -6.89
N GLY A 138 8.73 -18.79 -6.03
CA GLY A 138 7.31 -18.68 -5.74
C GLY A 138 7.01 -18.74 -4.25
N TRP A 139 5.74 -18.48 -3.93
CA TRP A 139 5.21 -18.55 -2.57
C TRP A 139 3.88 -19.28 -2.57
N ASP A 140 3.82 -20.39 -1.84
CA ASP A 140 2.56 -21.09 -1.61
C ASP A 140 1.81 -20.42 -0.45
N ARG A 141 0.66 -19.84 -0.78
CA ARG A 141 -0.18 -19.13 0.19
C ARG A 141 -0.86 -20.07 1.20
N ALA A 142 -1.14 -21.32 0.82
CA ALA A 142 -1.81 -22.29 1.67
C ALA A 142 -0.87 -22.84 2.75
N THR A 143 0.33 -23.27 2.34
CA THR A 143 1.34 -23.82 3.26
C THR A 143 2.23 -22.74 3.89
N ARG A 144 2.19 -21.51 3.37
CA ARG A 144 3.05 -20.38 3.78
C ARG A 144 4.54 -20.72 3.68
N GLN A 145 4.91 -21.43 2.62
CA GLN A 145 6.28 -21.84 2.34
C GLN A 145 6.74 -21.28 0.99
N ALA A 146 8.05 -21.02 0.90
CA ALA A 146 8.67 -20.69 -0.37
C ALA A 146 8.66 -21.93 -1.26
N THR A 147 8.30 -21.74 -2.52
CA THR A 147 8.33 -22.79 -3.54
C THR A 147 9.40 -22.48 -4.56
N GLY A 148 10.16 -23.49 -4.99
CA GLY A 148 11.25 -23.31 -5.96
C GLY A 148 12.50 -22.69 -5.34
N CYS A 149 13.30 -22.02 -6.16
CA CYS A 149 14.57 -21.44 -5.72
C CYS A 149 14.33 -20.16 -4.92
N THR A 150 14.96 -20.05 -3.75
CA THR A 150 14.83 -18.91 -2.82
C THR A 150 15.85 -17.80 -3.08
N TYR A 151 16.63 -17.89 -4.17
CA TYR A 151 17.64 -16.90 -4.51
C TYR A 151 17.02 -15.51 -4.73
N VAL A 152 17.49 -14.54 -3.95
CA VAL A 152 17.13 -13.12 -4.06
C VAL A 152 18.37 -12.26 -3.80
N GLU A 153 18.64 -11.35 -4.71
CA GLU A 153 19.71 -10.35 -4.61
C GLU A 153 19.12 -8.95 -4.71
N TRP A 154 19.26 -8.14 -3.67
CA TRP A 154 18.79 -6.76 -3.69
C TRP A 154 19.81 -5.84 -4.38
N LEU A 155 19.33 -5.06 -5.34
CA LEU A 155 20.14 -4.02 -5.98
C LEU A 155 20.05 -2.75 -5.11
N LYS A 156 21.20 -2.19 -4.75
CA LYS A 156 21.29 -0.93 -3.99
C LYS A 156 21.00 0.28 -4.87
#